data_AF-A0A1B6ELH5-F1
#
_entry.id   AF-A0A1B6ELH5-F1
#
_cell.length_a   1.000
_cell.length_b   1.000
_cell.length_c   1.000
_cell.angle_alpha   90.00
_cell.angle_beta   90.00
_cell.angle_gamma   90.00
#
_symmetry.space_group_name_H-M   'P 1'
#
loop_
_entity.id
_entity.type
_entity.pdbx_description
1 polymer ?
#
loop_
_entity_poly.entity_id
_entity_poly.type
_entity_poly.pdbx_seq_one_letter_code
_entity_poly.pdbx_strand_id
1 'polypeptide(L)'
;MKVISNVSAITMEEVAPVTVADSALLAPQEVKGKKQKGELMSKEEMTVTDKKRARRLKKTRQRQRQRDRLRAAKEISKINPGLGNKYSKLRAEKQVLDVTNNNNVTMMEESKEKTVKSSTAFFNKLQDEVKSQIKSKTALKKKKNKWNITAKKLKL
;
A
#
# COMPACT_ATOMS: atom_id res chain seq x y z
N MET A 1 -0.01 22.90 25.54
CA MET A 1 -0.62 23.67 24.44
C MET A 1 -1.14 24.96 25.04
N LYS A 2 -0.69 26.13 24.56
CA LYS A 2 -1.10 27.45 25.08
C LYS A 2 -2.08 28.07 24.08
N VAL A 3 -3.27 28.45 24.54
CA VAL A 3 -4.29 29.12 23.73
C VAL A 3 -4.25 30.60 24.08
N ILE A 4 -4.18 31.46 23.06
CA ILE A 4 -4.15 32.91 23.21
C ILE A 4 -5.45 33.45 22.61
N SER A 5 -6.17 34.25 23.37
CA SER A 5 -7.39 34.94 22.92
C SER A 5 -7.04 36.18 22.09
N ASN A 6 -7.86 36.49 21.09
CA ASN A 6 -7.74 37.74 20.33
C ASN A 6 -8.26 38.92 21.16
N VAL A 7 -7.39 39.49 21.99
CA VAL A 7 -7.64 40.70 22.79
C VAL A 7 -6.62 41.78 22.42
N SER A 8 -6.94 43.05 22.67
CA SER A 8 -5.97 44.14 22.47
C SER A 8 -4.80 44.00 23.43
N ALA A 9 -3.61 44.45 23.01
CA ALA A 9 -2.42 44.39 23.86
C ALA A 9 -2.62 45.11 25.20
N ILE A 10 -3.39 46.21 25.19
CA ILE A 10 -3.76 47.01 26.37
C ILE A 10 -4.35 46.16 27.50
N THR A 11 -5.18 45.16 27.19
CA THR A 11 -5.86 44.36 28.23
C THR A 11 -4.92 43.51 29.08
N MET A 12 -3.69 43.29 28.62
CA MET A 12 -2.64 42.59 29.36
C MET A 12 -1.69 43.57 30.08
N GLU A 13 -1.79 44.87 29.78
CA GLU A 13 -0.98 45.93 30.37
C GLU A 13 -1.64 46.49 31.64
N GLU A 14 -0.85 47.17 32.48
CA GLU A 14 -1.30 47.71 33.76
C GLU A 14 -2.28 48.89 33.58
N VAL A 15 -3.16 49.08 34.57
CA VAL A 15 -4.24 50.08 34.55
C VAL A 15 -3.65 51.48 34.81
N ALA A 16 -3.08 52.08 33.77
CA ALA A 16 -2.71 53.49 33.75
C ALA A 16 -3.74 54.29 32.91
N PRO A 17 -4.15 55.50 33.32
CA PRO A 17 -5.29 56.20 32.73
C PRO A 17 -5.07 56.76 31.32
N VAL A 18 -3.88 56.62 30.72
CA VAL A 18 -3.58 57.19 29.38
C VAL A 18 -2.69 56.23 28.59
N THR A 19 -3.23 55.12 28.12
CA THR A 19 -2.57 54.29 27.11
C THR A 19 -3.54 53.99 25.97
N VAL A 20 -3.11 54.24 24.74
CA VAL A 20 -3.83 53.87 23.51
C VAL A 20 -2.88 52.98 22.73
N ALA A 21 -3.26 51.73 22.50
CA ALA A 21 -2.53 50.81 21.63
C ALA A 21 -3.47 50.27 20.55
N ASP A 22 -3.06 50.45 19.29
CA ASP A 22 -3.79 49.99 18.10
C ASP A 22 -3.53 48.52 17.76
N SER A 23 -2.73 47.82 18.56
CA SER A 23 -2.29 46.44 18.29
C SER A 23 -3.08 45.38 19.07
N ALA A 24 -3.39 44.29 18.39
CA ALA A 24 -3.91 43.06 19.00
C ALA A 24 -2.77 42.08 19.31
N LEU A 25 -2.98 41.20 20.29
CA LEU A 25 -2.01 40.14 20.62
C LEU A 25 -1.83 39.13 19.48
N LEU A 26 -2.86 38.93 18.67
CA LEU A 26 -2.87 37.94 17.59
C LEU A 26 -2.44 38.59 16.27
N ALA A 27 -1.53 37.94 15.54
CA ALA A 27 -1.08 38.47 14.27
C ALA A 27 -2.19 38.40 13.20
N PRO A 28 -2.23 39.30 12.21
CA PRO A 28 -3.23 39.24 11.14
C PRO A 28 -3.27 37.91 10.38
N GLN A 29 -2.14 37.19 10.29
CA GLN A 29 -2.05 35.87 9.65
C GLN A 29 -2.69 34.73 10.47
N GLU A 30 -2.84 34.92 11.77
CA GLU A 30 -3.46 33.97 12.69
C GLU A 30 -4.97 34.21 12.75
N VAL A 31 -5.41 35.48 12.70
CA VAL A 31 -6.82 35.87 12.53
C VAL A 31 -7.34 35.44 11.16
N LYS A 32 -6.63 35.82 10.09
CA LYS A 32 -6.94 35.48 8.70
C LYS A 32 -5.85 34.55 8.21
N GLY A 33 -6.13 33.25 8.26
CA GLY A 33 -5.19 32.18 7.93
C GLY A 33 -4.33 32.49 6.70
N LYS A 34 -3.09 32.00 6.70
CA LYS A 34 -2.08 32.31 5.66
C LYS A 34 -2.69 32.23 4.26
N LYS A 35 -2.80 33.38 3.60
CA LYS A 35 -3.25 33.45 2.21
C LYS A 35 -2.30 32.62 1.34
N GLN A 36 -2.85 31.98 0.31
CA GLN A 36 -2.00 31.42 -0.74
C GLN A 36 -1.15 32.55 -1.31
N LYS A 37 0.16 32.30 -1.49
CA LYS A 37 1.05 33.31 -2.07
C LYS A 37 0.69 33.50 -3.53
N GLY A 38 0.37 34.74 -3.92
CA GLY A 38 -0.03 35.10 -5.28
C GLY A 38 -1.55 35.23 -5.43
N GLU A 39 -1.97 35.54 -6.65
CA GLU A 39 -3.37 35.63 -7.02
C GLU A 39 -4.00 34.23 -7.13
N LEU A 40 -5.28 34.12 -6.77
CA LEU A 40 -6.04 32.88 -6.88
C LEU A 40 -6.41 32.67 -8.35
N MET A 41 -5.54 31.98 -9.10
CA MET A 41 -5.79 31.65 -10.50
C MET A 41 -6.44 30.27 -10.66
N SER A 42 -7.43 30.19 -11.54
CA SER A 42 -8.00 28.91 -11.98
C SER A 42 -7.04 28.15 -12.91
N LYS A 43 -7.26 26.85 -13.09
CA LYS A 43 -6.43 26.02 -14.00
C LYS A 43 -6.58 26.44 -15.47
N GLU A 44 -7.71 27.03 -15.84
CA GLU A 44 -8.00 27.47 -17.21
C GLU A 44 -7.22 28.75 -17.53
N GLU A 45 -7.19 29.68 -16.58
CA GLU A 45 -6.48 30.96 -16.65
C GLU A 45 -4.94 30.81 -16.57
N MET A 46 -4.45 29.69 -16.03
CA MET A 46 -3.01 29.45 -15.94
C MET A 46 -2.38 29.24 -17.32
N THR A 47 -1.31 30.00 -17.57
CA THR A 47 -0.44 29.82 -18.74
C THR A 47 0.22 28.43 -18.73
N VAL A 48 0.69 27.98 -19.90
CA VAL A 48 1.37 26.69 -20.04
C VAL A 48 2.66 26.63 -19.21
N THR A 49 3.38 27.75 -19.09
CA THR A 49 4.62 27.86 -18.30
C THR A 49 4.33 27.70 -16.81
N ASP A 50 3.27 28.33 -16.30
CA ASP A 50 2.83 28.21 -14.91
C ASP A 50 2.37 26.80 -14.58
N LYS A 51 1.60 26.15 -15.48
CA LYS A 51 1.20 24.74 -15.34
C LYS A 51 2.42 23.83 -15.20
N LYS A 52 3.45 24.03 -16.04
CA LYS A 52 4.71 23.27 -15.96
C LYS A 52 5.46 23.54 -14.66
N ARG A 53 5.52 24.78 -14.19
CA ARG A 53 6.16 25.17 -12.91
C ARG A 53 5.45 24.53 -11.72
N ALA A 54 4.12 24.62 -11.65
CA ALA A 54 3.30 24.00 -10.60
C ALA A 54 3.49 22.47 -10.58
N ARG A 55 3.54 21.82 -11.75
CA ARG A 55 3.84 20.38 -11.87
C ARG A 55 5.23 20.04 -11.32
N ARG A 56 6.27 20.83 -11.62
CA ARG A 56 7.62 20.62 -11.06
C ARG A 56 7.61 20.74 -9.55
N LEU A 57 6.99 21.80 -9.00
CA LEU A 57 6.89 22.00 -7.55
C LEU A 57 6.17 20.84 -6.86
N LYS A 58 5.07 20.35 -7.44
CA LYS A 58 4.34 19.17 -6.95
C LYS A 58 5.24 17.93 -6.94
N LYS A 59 5.97 17.66 -8.04
CA LYS A 59 6.91 16.53 -8.12
C LYS A 59 8.01 16.62 -7.07
N THR A 60 8.60 17.80 -6.88
CA THR A 60 9.63 18.02 -5.85
C THR A 60 9.07 17.75 -4.45
N ARG A 61 7.89 18.28 -4.13
CA ARG A 61 7.22 18.04 -2.84
C ARG A 61 6.90 16.56 -2.62
N GLN A 62 6.45 15.86 -3.65
CA GLN A 62 6.16 14.43 -3.58
C GLN A 62 7.44 13.61 -3.33
N ARG A 63 8.53 13.91 -4.05
CA ARG A 63 9.84 13.29 -3.82
C ARG A 63 10.33 13.54 -2.40
N GLN A 64 10.22 14.78 -1.91
CA GLN A 64 10.62 15.12 -0.55
C GLN A 64 9.82 14.31 0.49
N ARG A 65 8.48 14.27 0.39
CA ARG A 65 7.64 13.46 1.28
C ARG A 65 8.01 11.97 1.25
N GLN A 66 8.34 11.43 0.08
CA GLN A 66 8.78 10.05 -0.03
C GLN A 66 10.13 9.83 0.68
N ARG A 67 11.10 10.72 0.48
CA ARG A 67 12.40 10.66 1.16
C ARG A 67 12.25 10.75 2.67
N ASP A 68 11.39 11.63 3.17
CA ASP A 68 11.15 11.81 4.59
C ASP A 68 10.46 10.58 5.20
N ARG A 69 9.48 9.99 4.50
CA ARG A 69 8.87 8.71 4.91
C ARG A 69 9.89 7.57 4.97
N LEU A 70 10.80 7.50 4.00
CA LEU A 70 11.86 6.47 3.98
C LEU A 70 12.86 6.69 5.11
N ARG A 71 13.26 7.93 5.39
CA ARG A 71 14.14 8.27 6.53
C ARG A 71 13.50 7.89 7.85
N ALA A 72 12.27 8.31 8.09
CA ALA A 72 11.52 7.96 9.29
C ALA A 72 11.36 6.44 9.45
N ALA A 73 11.09 5.71 8.36
CA ALA A 73 11.02 4.25 8.40
C ALA A 73 12.37 3.61 8.78
N LYS A 74 13.49 4.13 8.24
CA LYS A 74 14.84 3.66 8.58
C LYS A 74 15.20 3.93 10.05
N GLU A 75 14.84 5.10 10.56
CA GLU A 75 15.06 5.45 11.98
C GLU A 75 14.24 4.54 12.89
N ILE A 76 12.96 4.31 12.58
CA ILE A 76 12.11 3.37 13.32
C ILE A 76 12.70 1.96 13.31
N SER A 77 13.20 1.47 12.17
CA SER A 77 13.83 0.14 12.09
C SER A 77 15.14 0.03 12.87
N LYS A 78 15.88 1.15 13.04
CA LYS A 78 17.09 1.19 13.87
C LYS A 78 16.76 1.14 15.36
N ILE A 79 15.74 1.88 15.78
CA ILE A 79 15.32 1.96 17.19
C ILE A 79 14.66 0.64 17.63
N ASN A 80 13.81 0.06 16.79
CA ASN A 80 13.11 -1.19 17.06
C ASN A 80 13.40 -2.20 15.95
N PRO A 81 14.50 -2.97 16.04
CA PRO A 81 14.80 -4.02 15.08
C PRO A 81 13.75 -5.14 15.17
N GLY A 82 13.27 -5.60 14.00
CA GLY A 82 12.28 -6.69 13.90
C GLY A 82 10.82 -6.24 13.92
N LEU A 83 9.89 -7.17 14.18
CA LEU A 83 8.44 -6.91 14.17
C LEU A 83 7.91 -6.34 15.50
N GLY A 84 8.77 -5.79 16.37
CA GLY A 84 8.37 -5.28 17.69
C GLY A 84 7.37 -4.11 17.65
N ASN A 85 7.30 -3.38 16.53
CA ASN A 85 6.39 -2.27 16.36
C ASN A 85 5.02 -2.72 15.80
N LYS A 86 3.91 -2.27 16.42
CA LYS A 86 2.54 -2.49 15.92
C LYS A 86 2.39 -2.11 14.44
N TYR A 87 3.02 -1.01 14.02
CA TYR A 87 2.97 -0.54 12.63
C TYR A 87 3.80 -1.38 11.66
N SER A 88 4.87 -2.04 12.11
CA SER A 88 5.65 -2.94 11.24
C SER A 88 4.92 -4.24 10.99
N LYS A 89 4.22 -4.80 11.99
CA LYS A 89 3.36 -5.99 11.84
C LYS A 89 2.25 -5.75 10.83
N LEU A 90 1.48 -4.67 11.00
CA LEU A 90 0.42 -4.29 10.07
C LEU A 90 0.91 -4.07 8.64
N ARG A 91 2.13 -3.53 8.46
CA ARG A 91 2.73 -3.38 7.13
C ARG A 91 3.11 -4.72 6.52
N ALA A 92 3.69 -5.62 7.30
CA ALA A 92 4.05 -6.96 6.85
C ALA A 92 2.81 -7.77 6.46
N GLU A 93 1.77 -7.75 7.30
CA GLU A 93 0.46 -8.36 7.00
C GLU A 93 -0.14 -7.81 5.72
N LYS A 94 -0.12 -6.48 5.54
CA LYS A 94 -0.59 -5.84 4.31
C LYS A 94 0.23 -6.27 3.09
N GLN A 95 1.56 -6.36 3.20
CA GLN A 95 2.40 -6.83 2.09
C GLN A 95 2.09 -8.27 1.71
N VAL A 96 1.88 -9.15 2.70
CA VAL A 96 1.44 -10.53 2.45
C VAL A 96 0.08 -10.53 1.75
N LEU A 97 -0.89 -9.76 2.24
CA LEU A 97 -2.22 -9.63 1.62
C LEU A 97 -2.17 -9.09 0.18
N ASP A 98 -1.34 -8.08 -0.07
CA ASP A 98 -1.16 -7.49 -1.40
C ASP A 98 -0.55 -8.53 -2.36
N VAL A 99 0.38 -9.37 -1.89
CA VAL A 99 0.95 -10.48 -2.67
C VAL A 99 -0.08 -11.58 -2.89
N THR A 100 -0.87 -11.94 -1.87
CA THR A 100 -1.86 -13.02 -1.96
C THR A 100 -3.03 -12.70 -2.88
N ASN A 101 -3.39 -11.42 -3.00
CA ASN A 101 -4.49 -10.98 -3.84
C ASN A 101 -4.14 -10.91 -5.33
N ASN A 102 -2.86 -11.03 -5.70
CA ASN A 102 -2.47 -11.00 -7.10
C ASN A 102 -2.69 -12.37 -7.77
N ASN A 103 -3.33 -12.37 -8.94
CA ASN A 103 -3.68 -13.58 -9.70
C ASN A 103 -2.46 -14.40 -10.20
N ASN A 104 -1.24 -13.88 -10.05
CA ASN A 104 0.00 -14.55 -10.45
C ASN A 104 0.66 -15.34 -9.30
N VAL A 105 0.02 -15.41 -8.13
CA VAL A 105 0.52 -16.15 -6.97
C VAL A 105 -0.43 -17.29 -6.65
N THR A 106 0.08 -18.51 -6.72
CA THR A 106 -0.62 -19.70 -6.21
C THR A 106 -0.16 -19.95 -4.78
N MET A 107 -1.08 -19.86 -3.81
CA MET A 107 -0.80 -20.29 -2.45
C MET A 107 -0.62 -21.81 -2.43
N MET A 108 0.52 -22.28 -1.95
CA MET A 108 0.72 -23.70 -1.72
C MET A 108 -0.15 -24.10 -0.51
N GLU A 109 -1.03 -25.07 -0.69
CA GLU A 109 -1.79 -25.62 0.42
C GLU A 109 -0.83 -26.42 1.30
N GLU A 110 -0.77 -26.10 2.60
CA GLU A 110 0.00 -26.88 3.57
C GLU A 110 -0.62 -28.28 3.64
N SER A 111 -0.09 -29.21 2.85
CA SER A 111 -0.43 -30.62 2.97
C SER A 111 -0.10 -31.04 4.41
N LYS A 112 -1.11 -31.47 5.18
CA LYS A 112 -0.97 -31.94 6.57
C LYS A 112 -0.07 -33.18 6.73
N GLU A 113 0.58 -33.60 5.66
CA GLU A 113 1.49 -34.73 5.62
C GLU A 113 2.83 -34.32 6.23
N LYS A 114 3.20 -35.03 7.31
CA LYS A 114 4.49 -34.85 7.99
C LYS A 114 5.62 -34.90 6.97
N THR A 115 6.51 -33.92 7.01
CA THR A 115 7.72 -33.89 6.18
C THR A 115 8.45 -35.23 6.28
N VAL A 116 8.72 -35.87 5.14
CA VAL A 116 9.43 -37.15 5.09
C VAL A 116 10.82 -36.99 5.72
N LYS A 117 11.03 -37.62 6.88
CA LYS A 117 12.26 -37.50 7.69
C LYS A 117 13.43 -38.33 7.18
N SER A 118 13.24 -39.12 6.11
CA SER A 118 14.24 -40.01 5.53
C SER A 118 14.20 -39.93 4.00
N SER A 119 15.38 -40.00 3.37
CA SER A 119 15.55 -40.03 1.91
C SER A 119 14.80 -41.22 1.29
N THR A 120 14.82 -42.39 1.93
CA THR A 120 14.10 -43.58 1.45
C THR A 120 12.58 -43.34 1.41
N ALA A 121 12.02 -42.71 2.44
CA ALA A 121 10.59 -42.40 2.50
C ALA A 121 10.18 -41.35 1.44
N PHE A 122 11.06 -40.37 1.17
CA PHE A 122 10.87 -39.39 0.10
C PHE A 122 10.81 -40.06 -1.28
N PHE A 123 11.78 -40.92 -1.60
CA PHE A 123 11.84 -41.55 -2.92
C PHE A 123 10.70 -42.55 -3.15
N ASN A 124 10.24 -43.27 -2.11
CA ASN A 124 9.08 -44.14 -2.24
C ASN A 124 7.81 -43.35 -2.56
N LYS A 125 7.58 -42.23 -1.84
CA LYS A 125 6.44 -41.34 -2.12
C LYS A 125 6.51 -40.75 -3.54
N LEU A 126 7.69 -40.31 -3.96
CA LEU A 126 7.92 -39.76 -5.30
C LEU A 126 7.65 -40.81 -6.39
N GLN A 127 8.07 -42.06 -6.18
CA GLN A 127 7.78 -43.15 -7.09
C GLN A 127 6.28 -43.44 -7.18
N ASP A 128 5.57 -43.42 -6.05
CA ASP A 128 4.13 -43.69 -6.00
C ASP A 128 3.32 -42.56 -6.66
N GLU A 129 3.75 -41.31 -6.51
CA GLU A 129 3.16 -40.16 -7.19
C GLU A 129 3.37 -40.21 -8.71
N VAL A 130 4.58 -40.54 -9.17
CA VAL A 130 4.84 -40.72 -10.61
C VAL A 130 3.99 -41.87 -11.18
N LYS A 131 3.89 -42.99 -10.47
CA LYS A 131 3.04 -44.13 -10.87
C LYS A 131 1.57 -43.72 -10.95
N SER A 132 1.05 -42.92 -10.00
CA SER A 132 -0.35 -42.49 -10.00
C SER A 132 -0.67 -41.56 -11.16
N GLN A 133 0.23 -40.62 -11.50
CA GLN A 133 0.09 -39.73 -12.66
C GLN A 133 0.15 -40.49 -14.00
N ILE A 134 1.01 -41.50 -14.11
CA ILE A 134 1.08 -42.34 -15.33
C ILE A 134 -0.21 -43.17 -15.47
N LYS A 135 -0.71 -43.74 -14.37
CA LYS A 135 -1.97 -44.51 -14.35
C LYS A 135 -3.17 -43.63 -14.73
N SER A 136 -3.28 -42.41 -14.21
CA SER A 136 -4.38 -41.50 -14.57
C SER A 136 -4.34 -41.14 -16.06
N LYS A 137 -3.18 -40.75 -16.60
CA LYS A 137 -2.99 -40.43 -18.03
C LYS A 137 -3.30 -41.62 -18.96
N THR A 138 -2.93 -42.84 -18.57
CA THR A 138 -3.18 -44.04 -19.38
C THR A 138 -4.65 -44.49 -19.32
N ALA A 139 -5.32 -44.35 -18.17
CA ALA A 139 -6.75 -44.61 -18.03
C ALA A 139 -7.62 -43.65 -18.87
N LEU A 140 -7.23 -42.36 -18.95
CA LEU A 140 -7.86 -41.36 -19.81
C LEU A 140 -7.74 -41.70 -21.31
N LYS A 141 -6.61 -42.30 -21.75
CA LYS A 141 -6.43 -42.74 -23.15
C LYS A 141 -7.27 -43.96 -23.53
N LYS A 142 -7.54 -44.89 -22.60
CA LYS A 142 -8.35 -46.10 -22.87
C LYS A 142 -9.85 -45.84 -23.03
N LYS A 143 -10.35 -44.65 -22.65
CA LYS A 143 -11.78 -44.29 -22.75
C LYS A 143 -12.20 -43.62 -24.08
N LYS A 144 -11.35 -43.58 -25.11
CA LYS A 144 -11.76 -43.11 -26.44
C LYS A 144 -12.43 -44.23 -27.25
N ASN A 145 -13.76 -44.27 -27.16
CA ASN A 145 -14.75 -44.67 -28.17
C ASN A 145 -14.38 -45.79 -29.14
N LYS A 146 -14.81 -47.02 -28.84
CA LYS A 146 -15.16 -48.00 -29.88
C LYS A 146 -16.61 -47.73 -30.29
N TRP A 147 -16.83 -46.93 -31.33
CA TRP A 147 -18.13 -46.91 -32.00
C TRP A 147 -18.24 -48.22 -32.77
N ASN A 148 -19.01 -49.19 -32.25
CA ASN A 148 -19.32 -50.41 -32.99
C ASN A 148 -20.29 -50.04 -34.12
N ILE A 149 -19.74 -49.67 -35.28
CA ILE A 149 -20.51 -49.45 -36.50
C ILE A 149 -20.85 -50.82 -37.07
N THR A 150 -22.07 -51.30 -36.83
CA THR A 150 -22.60 -52.54 -37.41
C THR A 150 -23.24 -52.25 -38.77
N ALA A 151 -22.88 -53.02 -39.80
CA ALA A 151 -23.25 -52.80 -41.21
C ALA A 151 -24.77 -52.65 -41.48
N LYS A 152 -25.64 -53.20 -40.63
CA LYS A 152 -27.11 -53.01 -40.70
C LYS A 152 -27.56 -51.54 -40.56
N LYS A 153 -26.73 -50.65 -40.01
CA LYS A 153 -27.06 -49.22 -39.82
C LYS A 153 -26.71 -48.33 -41.01
N LEU A 154 -25.95 -48.83 -41.99
CA LEU A 154 -25.65 -48.12 -43.23
C LEU A 154 -26.64 -48.60 -44.28
N LYS A 155 -27.77 -47.89 -44.44
CA LYS A 155 -28.65 -48.09 -45.59
C LYS A 155 -27.98 -47.43 -46.80
N LEU A 156 -27.60 -48.24 -47.79
CA LEU A 156 -27.45 -47.81 -49.18
C LEU A 156 -28.82 -47.78 -49.84
#